data_AF-A0AAW1PSI5-F1
#
_entry.id   AF-A0AAW1PSI5-F1
#
_cell.length_a   1.000
_cell.length_b   1.000
_cell.length_c   1.000
_cell.angle_alpha   90.00
_cell.angle_beta   90.00
_cell.angle_gamma   90.00
#
_symmetry.space_group_name_H-M   'P 1'
#
loop_
_entity.id
_entity.type
_entity.pdbx_description
1 polymer ?
#
loop_
_entity_poly.entity_id
_entity_poly.type
_entity_poly.pdbx_seq_one_letter_code
_entity_poly.pdbx_strand_id
1 'polypeptide(L)'
;MALSRTSVRLVRALAQPRSAVAGIQSRSSPHAPPAAAQLTSPPQRAAFLSCRAAQAPVTLAKRTARFHIAAQAVSADKALQERRASHSGAGTLMESSTDDEGDQWTDPKLIMEVIRIPCLTDNYVWLLVDKNSGKVAVVDPSEAAPVIQALKDRQLELDFILNTHHHHDHTGGNLELKRKYKCVIAGPGADRDRIPGIDYPLVEDDVFMFGDIKTHVYNTPGHTHGHITLWMPEALSLFPGDTLFALGCGRLFEGTPEQMWHSLQKLLKLPREALVYCAHEYTQSNARFAVMVDPDNPKLRRRKEEIDELRAQGRPTVPSILGDEFDTNPFLRPWDPAIRKHLGVPPDAPDEVAFAALRRAKDNF
;
A
#
# COMPACT_ATOMS: atom_id res chain seq x y z
N MET A 1 -4.42 -0.98 -59.44
CA MET A 1 -4.88 0.43 -59.29
C MET A 1 -6.19 0.45 -58.50
N ALA A 2 -6.59 1.62 -57.99
CA ALA A 2 -7.87 2.01 -57.36
C ALA A 2 -8.97 0.92 -57.16
N LEU A 3 -9.46 0.59 -55.95
CA LEU A 3 -10.11 1.38 -54.87
C LEU A 3 -11.65 1.51 -55.00
N SER A 4 -12.35 1.29 -53.85
CA SER A 4 -13.53 2.08 -53.38
C SER A 4 -14.91 1.82 -54.06
N ARG A 5 -16.08 1.75 -53.35
CA ARG A 5 -16.40 1.80 -51.90
C ARG A 5 -17.84 1.35 -51.55
N THR A 6 -18.03 0.94 -50.29
CA THR A 6 -19.18 1.19 -49.38
C THR A 6 -20.56 0.53 -49.64
N SER A 7 -21.24 0.23 -48.51
CA SER A 7 -22.43 -0.62 -48.39
C SER A 7 -23.71 0.13 -47.95
N VAL A 8 -24.87 -0.46 -48.28
CA VAL A 8 -26.12 -0.59 -47.48
C VAL A 8 -26.84 0.67 -46.92
N ARG A 9 -28.18 0.68 -47.05
CA ARG A 9 -29.12 1.58 -46.36
C ARG A 9 -30.23 0.80 -45.62
N LEU A 10 -30.40 1.13 -44.34
CA LEU A 10 -31.66 1.46 -43.64
C LEU A 10 -32.94 0.61 -43.86
N VAL A 11 -33.51 0.07 -42.77
CA VAL A 11 -34.97 -0.10 -42.57
C VAL A 11 -35.35 0.37 -41.15
N ARG A 12 -36.58 0.89 -40.98
CA ARG A 12 -37.19 1.42 -39.73
C ARG A 12 -38.09 0.37 -39.04
N ALA A 13 -38.39 0.58 -37.76
CA ALA A 13 -39.57 0.00 -37.10
C ALA A 13 -40.27 1.03 -36.17
N LEU A 14 -41.58 1.21 -36.34
CA LEU A 14 -42.49 1.96 -35.44
C LEU A 14 -43.95 1.51 -35.71
N ALA A 15 -44.66 0.98 -34.70
CA ALA A 15 -46.14 0.92 -34.66
C ALA A 15 -46.70 0.56 -33.26
N GLN A 16 -47.69 1.33 -32.81
CA GLN A 16 -48.81 0.96 -31.93
C GLN A 16 -50.12 1.26 -32.73
N PRO A 17 -51.39 1.27 -32.22
CA PRO A 17 -51.94 0.96 -30.89
C PRO A 17 -53.29 0.14 -30.92
N ARG A 18 -53.98 -0.02 -29.76
CA ARG A 18 -55.46 0.16 -29.58
C ARG A 18 -55.94 -0.04 -28.11
N SER A 19 -57.19 0.37 -27.80
CA SER A 19 -57.89 0.38 -26.47
C SER A 19 -59.43 0.49 -26.69
N ALA A 20 -60.38 0.49 -25.73
CA ALA A 20 -60.41 0.43 -24.24
C ALA A 20 -61.46 -0.65 -23.78
N VAL A 21 -62.43 -0.59 -22.84
CA VAL A 21 -63.11 0.33 -21.85
C VAL A 21 -63.91 -0.60 -20.85
N ALA A 22 -64.70 -0.29 -19.79
CA ALA A 22 -65.13 0.87 -18.95
C ALA A 22 -65.91 0.36 -17.68
N GLY A 23 -66.22 1.21 -16.69
CA GLY A 23 -67.35 1.04 -15.73
C GLY A 23 -67.02 0.83 -14.22
N ILE A 24 -67.95 1.00 -13.25
CA ILE A 24 -68.55 2.27 -12.74
C ILE A 24 -69.20 2.08 -11.32
N GLN A 25 -69.01 3.05 -10.38
CA GLN A 25 -69.77 3.30 -9.11
C GLN A 25 -69.79 2.20 -7.99
N SER A 26 -70.11 2.46 -6.69
CA SER A 26 -69.97 3.66 -5.80
C SER A 26 -70.32 3.39 -4.30
N ARG A 27 -69.92 4.30 -3.39
CA ARG A 27 -70.52 4.71 -2.06
C ARG A 27 -69.83 4.38 -0.71
N SER A 28 -70.02 5.35 0.20
CA SER A 28 -70.01 5.34 1.70
C SER A 28 -68.72 5.09 2.51
N SER A 29 -68.09 6.21 2.89
CA SER A 29 -67.45 6.49 4.20
C SER A 29 -68.54 6.68 5.31
N PRO A 30 -68.26 7.05 6.59
CA PRO A 30 -66.96 7.40 7.22
C PRO A 30 -66.71 6.85 8.65
N HIS A 31 -65.49 7.04 9.16
CA HIS A 31 -65.23 7.69 10.46
C HIS A 31 -63.79 8.24 10.49
N ALA A 32 -63.50 9.24 11.34
CA ALA A 32 -62.25 10.01 11.32
C ALA A 32 -61.71 10.33 12.75
N PRO A 33 -60.39 10.59 12.92
CA PRO A 33 -59.70 10.70 14.21
C PRO A 33 -59.57 12.14 14.74
N PRO A 34 -59.22 12.27 16.04
CA PRO A 34 -57.97 12.94 16.42
C PRO A 34 -57.04 11.97 17.22
N ALA A 35 -55.82 12.30 17.64
CA ALA A 35 -55.10 13.59 17.62
C ALA A 35 -53.57 13.40 17.41
N ALA A 36 -52.87 14.49 17.15
CA ALA A 36 -51.40 14.53 17.01
C ALA A 36 -50.77 15.49 18.04
N ALA A 37 -49.46 15.34 18.27
CA ALA A 37 -48.62 16.35 18.90
C ALA A 37 -47.24 16.37 18.23
N GLN A 38 -46.93 17.45 17.49
CA GLN A 38 -45.57 17.77 17.06
C GLN A 38 -44.91 18.63 18.14
N LEU A 39 -43.59 18.51 18.33
CA LEU A 39 -42.79 19.57 18.93
C LEU A 39 -41.51 19.79 18.13
N THR A 40 -41.11 21.06 18.04
CA THR A 40 -40.04 21.55 17.17
C THR A 40 -38.91 22.17 17.96
N SER A 41 -37.68 22.02 17.47
CA SER A 41 -36.53 22.88 17.77
C SER A 41 -36.81 24.34 17.29
N PRO A 42 -35.96 25.38 17.54
CA PRO A 42 -34.56 25.32 17.96
C PRO A 42 -34.19 26.30 19.14
N PRO A 43 -33.27 27.30 19.07
CA PRO A 43 -32.08 27.29 19.94
C PRO A 43 -31.77 28.59 20.72
N GLN A 44 -30.80 28.58 21.65
CA GLN A 44 -29.82 29.68 21.83
C GLN A 44 -28.63 29.36 22.77
N ARG A 45 -27.73 30.34 22.95
CA ARG A 45 -26.38 30.26 23.57
C ARG A 45 -26.38 30.70 25.05
N ALA A 46 -25.35 30.33 25.83
CA ALA A 46 -24.28 31.27 26.26
C ALA A 46 -23.35 30.77 27.41
N ALA A 47 -22.21 31.46 27.53
CA ALA A 47 -21.42 31.72 28.75
C ALA A 47 -20.60 30.59 29.45
N PHE A 48 -19.31 30.56 29.11
CA PHE A 48 -18.17 30.63 30.04
C PHE A 48 -18.42 30.60 31.57
N LEU A 49 -17.63 29.78 32.27
CA LEU A 49 -16.87 30.29 33.42
C LEU A 49 -15.55 29.51 33.60
N SER A 50 -14.48 30.20 33.96
CA SER A 50 -13.14 29.62 34.16
C SER A 50 -12.76 29.59 35.64
N CYS A 51 -11.92 28.62 36.01
CA CYS A 51 -10.99 28.82 37.13
C CYS A 51 -9.67 28.12 36.87
N ARG A 52 -8.59 28.59 37.51
CA ARG A 52 -7.20 28.22 37.22
C ARG A 52 -6.60 27.34 38.32
N ALA A 53 -5.72 26.44 37.87
CA ALA A 53 -4.46 26.03 38.48
C ALA A 53 -4.37 25.84 40.01
N ALA A 54 -4.04 24.62 40.41
CA ALA A 54 -3.13 24.38 41.52
C ALA A 54 -1.85 23.71 40.97
N GLN A 55 -0.69 24.32 41.17
CA GLN A 55 0.61 23.69 40.90
C GLN A 55 1.26 23.31 42.23
N ALA A 56 1.81 22.10 42.32
CA ALA A 56 2.75 21.69 43.35
C ALA A 56 3.78 20.72 42.73
N PRO A 57 5.09 20.91 42.94
CA PRO A 57 6.12 20.12 42.26
C PRO A 57 6.42 18.79 42.96
N VAL A 58 6.67 17.73 42.19
CA VAL A 58 7.23 16.47 42.70
C VAL A 58 8.55 16.18 41.98
N THR A 59 9.60 16.15 42.80
CA THR A 59 11.02 15.93 42.56
C THR A 59 11.45 15.08 41.35
N LEU A 60 12.44 15.60 40.62
CA LEU A 60 13.28 14.88 39.65
C LEU A 60 14.02 13.68 40.31
N ALA A 61 13.64 12.45 39.95
CA ALA A 61 14.32 11.24 40.42
C ALA A 61 15.14 10.59 39.29
N LYS A 62 16.47 10.74 39.31
CA LYS A 62 17.36 10.03 38.39
C LYS A 62 17.33 8.52 38.68
N ARG A 63 16.95 7.69 37.71
CA ARG A 63 17.23 6.24 37.72
C ARG A 63 17.78 5.78 36.36
N THR A 64 19.08 5.55 36.34
CA THR A 64 19.75 4.77 35.29
C THR A 64 19.41 3.29 35.45
N ALA A 65 18.87 2.67 34.41
CA ALA A 65 18.71 1.22 34.33
C ALA A 65 19.25 0.75 32.98
N ARG A 66 20.29 -0.11 33.01
CA ARG A 66 20.92 -0.70 31.82
C ARG A 66 20.43 -2.14 31.64
N PHE A 67 19.55 -2.39 30.67
CA PHE A 67 19.39 -3.69 30.01
C PHE A 67 19.09 -3.39 28.54
N HIS A 68 19.95 -3.69 27.55
CA HIS A 68 20.29 -5.03 27.06
C HIS A 68 19.07 -5.90 26.71
N ILE A 69 18.48 -5.62 25.54
CA ILE A 69 18.07 -6.60 24.49
C ILE A 69 17.86 -5.77 23.20
N ALA A 70 18.74 -5.90 22.21
CA ALA A 70 18.67 -5.18 20.93
C ALA A 70 19.53 -5.85 19.81
N ALA A 71 19.53 -7.19 19.75
CA ALA A 71 20.50 -7.94 18.93
C ALA A 71 20.04 -8.30 17.51
N GLN A 72 18.77 -8.13 17.15
CA GLN A 72 18.18 -8.67 15.90
C GLN A 72 17.81 -7.61 14.86
N ALA A 73 17.56 -6.34 15.24
CA ALA A 73 17.25 -5.27 14.28
C ALA A 73 18.52 -4.77 13.54
N VAL A 74 19.60 -4.51 14.29
CA VAL A 74 20.85 -3.89 13.82
C VAL A 74 21.52 -4.64 12.65
N SER A 75 21.27 -5.95 12.54
CA SER A 75 21.89 -6.81 11.53
C SER A 75 21.45 -6.48 10.09
N ALA A 76 20.21 -6.03 9.90
CA ALA A 76 19.72 -5.59 8.57
C ALA A 76 20.24 -4.20 8.20
N ASP A 77 20.23 -3.26 9.15
CA ASP A 77 20.71 -1.89 8.95
C ASP A 77 22.16 -1.82 8.48
N LYS A 78 23.05 -2.62 9.08
CA LYS A 78 24.48 -2.61 8.73
C LYS A 78 24.72 -3.01 7.27
N ALA A 79 24.00 -4.01 6.78
CA ALA A 79 24.05 -4.45 5.38
C ALA A 79 23.49 -3.42 4.39
N LEU A 80 22.59 -2.52 4.83
CA LEU A 80 22.08 -1.43 4.01
C LEU A 80 23.05 -0.23 3.98
N GLN A 81 23.69 0.08 5.12
CA GLN A 81 24.70 1.13 5.24
C GLN A 81 25.97 0.80 4.44
N GLU A 82 26.46 -0.44 4.53
CA GLU A 82 27.68 -0.88 3.82
C GLU A 82 27.51 -0.88 2.29
N ARG A 83 26.28 -1.11 1.78
CA ARG A 83 25.97 -0.93 0.34
C ARG A 83 26.11 0.52 -0.10
N ARG A 84 25.56 1.48 0.65
CA ARG A 84 25.63 2.92 0.31
C ARG A 84 27.08 3.43 0.27
N ALA A 85 27.92 3.02 1.22
CA ALA A 85 29.34 3.39 1.27
C ALA A 85 30.16 2.91 0.03
N SER A 86 29.69 1.88 -0.69
CA SER A 86 30.38 1.34 -1.87
C SER A 86 30.18 2.12 -3.17
N HIS A 87 29.29 3.12 -3.20
CA HIS A 87 28.94 3.86 -4.43
C HIS A 87 29.44 5.32 -4.48
N SER A 88 29.95 5.87 -3.38
CA SER A 88 30.45 7.26 -3.31
C SER A 88 31.97 7.35 -3.56
N GLY A 89 32.39 7.12 -4.80
CA GLY A 89 33.81 7.13 -5.19
C GLY A 89 34.33 8.47 -5.72
N ALA A 90 35.05 9.21 -4.87
CA ALA A 90 35.98 10.32 -5.18
C ALA A 90 35.47 11.51 -6.04
N GLY A 91 35.35 12.69 -5.40
CA GLY A 91 35.23 14.01 -6.04
C GLY A 91 35.96 15.07 -5.22
N THR A 92 36.70 15.97 -5.87
CA THR A 92 37.60 16.93 -5.21
C THR A 92 36.88 18.16 -4.66
N LEU A 93 37.36 18.68 -3.52
CA LEU A 93 36.91 19.94 -2.92
C LEU A 93 37.09 21.15 -3.85
N MET A 94 36.00 21.88 -4.09
CA MET A 94 36.01 23.34 -4.31
C MET A 94 34.78 23.94 -3.65
N GLU A 95 34.95 25.06 -2.96
CA GLU A 95 33.86 25.83 -2.34
C GLU A 95 33.32 26.85 -3.36
N SER A 96 31.99 26.93 -3.49
CA SER A 96 31.32 28.07 -4.12
C SER A 96 29.97 28.31 -3.46
N SER A 97 29.84 29.45 -2.77
CA SER A 97 28.63 29.82 -2.04
C SER A 97 27.57 30.45 -2.96
N THR A 98 26.37 29.91 -2.94
CA THR A 98 25.12 30.62 -3.28
C THR A 98 24.03 30.15 -2.33
N ASP A 99 23.52 31.07 -1.50
CA ASP A 99 22.32 30.82 -0.70
C ASP A 99 21.10 30.83 -1.63
N ASP A 100 20.38 29.72 -1.71
CA ASP A 100 19.00 29.62 -2.19
C ASP A 100 18.25 28.69 -1.23
N GLU A 101 16.94 28.89 -1.05
CA GLU A 101 16.28 28.44 0.19
C GLU A 101 16.26 26.91 0.33
N GLY A 102 16.88 26.44 1.42
CA GLY A 102 17.27 25.05 1.58
C GLY A 102 16.09 24.08 1.66
N ASP A 103 15.96 23.25 0.62
CA ASP A 103 15.24 21.98 0.67
C ASP A 103 15.84 21.14 1.81
N GLN A 104 15.16 21.12 2.96
CA GLN A 104 15.64 20.44 4.17
C GLN A 104 15.45 18.94 3.99
N TRP A 105 16.39 18.32 3.28
CA TRP A 105 16.55 16.87 3.22
C TRP A 105 16.76 16.34 4.65
N THR A 106 15.65 15.94 5.25
CA THR A 106 15.63 15.19 6.50
C THR A 106 15.89 13.74 6.14
N ASP A 107 16.80 13.07 6.87
CA ASP A 107 16.96 11.62 6.73
C ASP A 107 15.59 10.98 6.97
N PRO A 108 15.04 10.18 6.03
CA PRO A 108 13.72 9.56 6.19
C PRO A 108 13.52 8.80 7.50
N LYS A 109 14.62 8.29 8.11
CA LYS A 109 14.59 7.63 9.41
C LYS A 109 14.32 8.57 10.61
N LEU A 110 14.46 9.88 10.43
CA LEU A 110 14.15 10.89 11.44
C LEU A 110 12.66 11.22 11.49
N ILE A 111 11.91 11.05 10.40
CA ILE A 111 10.48 11.38 10.36
C ILE A 111 9.57 10.18 10.63
N MET A 112 9.97 8.96 10.24
CA MET A 112 9.18 7.75 10.46
C MET A 112 10.04 6.55 10.90
N GLU A 113 9.59 5.83 11.93
CA GLU A 113 10.06 4.47 12.22
C GLU A 113 9.08 3.45 11.63
N VAL A 114 9.61 2.47 10.88
CA VAL A 114 8.84 1.36 10.32
C VAL A 114 9.25 0.06 10.99
N ILE A 115 8.29 -0.64 11.58
CA ILE A 115 8.49 -1.79 12.46
C ILE A 115 7.80 -3.00 11.82
N ARG A 116 8.59 -3.98 11.39
CA ARG A 116 8.07 -5.22 10.79
C ARG A 116 7.59 -6.19 11.87
N ILE A 117 6.35 -6.64 11.77
CA ILE A 117 5.72 -7.64 12.63
C ILE A 117 5.42 -8.88 11.76
N PRO A 118 6.10 -10.02 11.98
CA PRO A 118 5.75 -11.28 11.31
C PRO A 118 4.41 -11.80 11.81
N CYS A 119 3.54 -12.21 10.89
CA CYS A 119 2.24 -12.83 11.15
C CYS A 119 2.05 -14.08 10.29
N LEU A 120 1.11 -14.95 10.67
CA LEU A 120 0.76 -16.17 9.93
C LEU A 120 1.99 -17.05 9.57
N THR A 121 2.31 -17.22 8.28
CA THR A 121 3.44 -18.05 7.81
C THR A 121 4.58 -17.21 7.22
N ASP A 122 4.25 -16.26 6.33
CA ASP A 122 5.23 -15.39 5.67
C ASP A 122 4.76 -13.94 5.50
N ASN A 123 3.59 -13.58 6.05
CA ASN A 123 3.06 -12.21 6.03
C ASN A 123 3.87 -11.26 6.93
N TYR A 124 4.00 -10.02 6.50
CA TYR A 124 4.60 -8.91 7.23
C TYR A 124 3.63 -7.74 7.37
N VAL A 125 3.23 -7.51 8.61
CA VAL A 125 2.46 -6.35 9.05
C VAL A 125 3.43 -5.22 9.39
N TRP A 126 3.14 -4.00 8.96
CA TRP A 126 4.06 -2.85 9.16
C TRP A 126 3.46 -1.84 10.13
N LEU A 127 4.00 -1.79 11.34
CA LEU A 127 3.64 -0.79 12.35
C LEU A 127 4.50 0.46 12.13
N LEU A 128 3.86 1.60 11.89
CA LEU A 128 4.48 2.87 11.54
C LEU A 128 4.36 3.85 12.71
N VAL A 129 5.40 4.62 12.97
CA VAL A 129 5.39 5.70 13.98
C VAL A 129 5.91 6.98 13.37
N ASP A 130 5.03 7.98 13.23
CA ASP A 130 5.40 9.36 12.92
C ASP A 130 6.16 9.94 14.12
N LYS A 131 7.39 10.41 13.89
CA LYS A 131 8.29 10.93 14.92
C LYS A 131 7.98 12.36 15.34
N ASN A 132 7.22 13.12 14.56
CA ASN A 132 6.85 14.48 14.88
C ASN A 132 5.53 14.53 15.67
N SER A 133 4.45 13.96 15.12
CA SER A 133 3.14 13.97 15.79
C SER A 133 2.98 12.88 16.86
N GLY A 134 3.86 11.86 16.86
CA GLY A 134 3.76 10.68 17.71
C GLY A 134 2.66 9.69 17.30
N LYS A 135 2.00 9.91 16.15
CA LYS A 135 0.90 9.07 15.65
C LYS A 135 1.38 7.69 15.20
N VAL A 136 0.51 6.70 15.38
CA VAL A 136 0.81 5.30 15.08
C VAL A 136 -0.20 4.70 14.11
N ALA A 137 0.29 4.13 13.01
CA ALA A 137 -0.51 3.40 12.04
C ALA A 137 -0.05 1.94 11.95
N VAL A 138 -0.92 1.06 11.47
CA VAL A 138 -0.53 -0.29 11.06
C VAL A 138 -1.03 -0.59 9.65
N VAL A 139 -0.13 -1.03 8.78
CA VAL A 139 -0.45 -1.46 7.41
C VAL A 139 -0.74 -2.96 7.39
N ASP A 140 -1.86 -3.32 6.76
CA ASP A 140 -2.30 -4.71 6.51
C ASP A 140 -2.25 -5.66 7.74
N PRO A 141 -2.92 -5.36 8.86
CA PRO A 141 -2.88 -6.22 10.05
C PRO A 141 -3.61 -7.57 9.84
N SER A 142 -2.85 -8.59 9.43
CA SER A 142 -3.30 -9.99 9.28
C SER A 142 -4.02 -10.52 10.51
N GLU A 143 -3.45 -10.25 11.68
CA GLU A 143 -3.87 -10.77 12.98
C GLU A 143 -3.74 -9.66 14.03
N ALA A 144 -4.71 -9.55 14.94
CA ALA A 144 -4.68 -8.50 15.97
C ALA A 144 -3.63 -8.75 17.07
N ALA A 145 -3.41 -10.01 17.46
CA ALA A 145 -2.58 -10.34 18.62
C ALA A 145 -1.09 -9.94 18.48
N PRO A 146 -0.40 -10.18 17.34
CA PRO A 146 0.99 -9.71 17.16
C PRO A 146 1.11 -8.18 17.20
N VAL A 147 0.14 -7.46 16.60
CA VAL A 147 0.08 -5.99 16.60
C VAL A 147 -0.15 -5.45 18.01
N ILE A 148 -1.11 -6.03 18.76
CA ILE A 148 -1.37 -5.69 20.17
C ILE A 148 -0.12 -5.91 21.02
N GLN A 149 0.68 -6.94 20.75
CA GLN A 149 1.90 -7.21 21.50
C GLN A 149 3.00 -6.19 21.18
N ALA A 150 3.26 -5.91 19.90
CA ALA A 150 4.23 -4.91 19.47
C ALA A 150 3.91 -3.50 20.00
N LEU A 151 2.63 -3.13 20.06
CA LEU A 151 2.15 -1.88 20.65
C LEU A 151 2.46 -1.81 22.16
N LYS A 152 2.13 -2.85 22.92
CA LYS A 152 2.41 -2.92 24.38
C LYS A 152 3.91 -2.81 24.68
N ASP A 153 4.73 -3.60 24.01
CA ASP A 153 6.17 -3.70 24.29
C ASP A 153 6.90 -2.38 24.01
N ARG A 154 6.30 -1.52 23.18
CA ARG A 154 6.78 -0.18 22.82
C ARG A 154 6.03 0.95 23.52
N GLN A 155 5.02 0.65 24.34
CA GLN A 155 4.14 1.62 25.02
C GLN A 155 3.45 2.59 24.05
N LEU A 156 2.97 2.06 22.92
CA LEU A 156 2.27 2.78 21.85
C LEU A 156 0.76 2.51 21.89
N GLU A 157 -0.03 3.52 21.57
CA GLU A 157 -1.47 3.42 21.25
C GLU A 157 -1.66 3.52 19.74
N LEU A 158 -2.69 2.86 19.18
CA LEU A 158 -2.92 2.81 17.73
C LEU A 158 -3.95 3.85 17.28
N ASP A 159 -3.58 4.74 16.36
CA ASP A 159 -4.48 5.73 15.77
C ASP A 159 -5.14 5.25 14.47
N PHE A 160 -4.39 4.53 13.63
CA PHE A 160 -4.82 4.21 12.26
C PHE A 160 -4.55 2.74 11.86
N ILE A 161 -5.42 2.21 11.01
CA ILE A 161 -5.17 1.02 10.19
C ILE A 161 -5.25 1.46 8.73
N LEU A 162 -4.28 1.02 7.93
CA LEU A 162 -4.20 1.28 6.49
C LEU A 162 -4.24 -0.07 5.76
N ASN A 163 -5.31 -0.38 5.04
CA ASN A 163 -5.40 -1.63 4.26
C ASN A 163 -5.08 -1.36 2.78
N THR A 164 -4.27 -2.22 2.16
CA THR A 164 -3.96 -2.18 0.72
C THR A 164 -5.06 -2.84 -0.10
N HIS A 165 -5.61 -3.97 0.37
CA HIS A 165 -6.71 -4.71 -0.25
C HIS A 165 -7.47 -5.56 0.77
N HIS A 166 -8.45 -6.34 0.29
CA HIS A 166 -9.47 -6.98 1.13
C HIS A 166 -9.19 -8.43 1.54
N HIS A 167 -8.05 -9.03 1.19
CA HIS A 167 -7.79 -10.42 1.59
C HIS A 167 -7.66 -10.54 3.12
N HIS A 168 -8.03 -11.71 3.64
CA HIS A 168 -8.18 -11.92 5.09
C HIS A 168 -6.86 -11.76 5.84
N ASP A 169 -5.75 -12.20 5.24
CA ASP A 169 -4.40 -12.08 5.77
C ASP A 169 -3.80 -10.66 5.67
N HIS A 170 -4.58 -9.67 5.21
CA HIS A 170 -4.28 -8.24 5.28
C HIS A 170 -5.30 -7.47 6.15
N THR A 171 -6.39 -8.11 6.58
CA THR A 171 -7.55 -7.44 7.19
C THR A 171 -8.13 -8.12 8.44
N GLY A 172 -7.70 -9.34 8.78
CA GLY A 172 -8.26 -10.14 9.87
C GLY A 172 -8.15 -9.49 11.25
N GLY A 173 -7.10 -8.69 11.48
CA GLY A 173 -6.92 -7.91 12.70
C GLY A 173 -7.84 -6.69 12.84
N ASN A 174 -8.40 -6.17 11.73
CA ASN A 174 -9.10 -4.87 11.68
C ASN A 174 -10.14 -4.68 12.79
N LEU A 175 -11.10 -5.61 12.89
CA LEU A 175 -12.26 -5.46 13.76
C LEU A 175 -11.96 -5.64 15.25
N GLU A 176 -10.87 -6.33 15.61
CA GLU A 176 -10.43 -6.38 17.01
C GLU A 176 -9.63 -5.13 17.37
N LEU A 177 -8.66 -4.75 16.54
CA LEU A 177 -7.83 -3.55 16.75
C LEU A 177 -8.69 -2.30 16.88
N LYS A 178 -9.65 -2.08 15.96
CA LYS A 178 -10.62 -0.97 16.03
C LYS A 178 -11.49 -1.01 17.28
N ARG A 179 -11.99 -2.19 17.66
CA ARG A 179 -12.82 -2.34 18.88
C ARG A 179 -12.02 -1.99 20.14
N LYS A 180 -10.73 -2.30 20.16
CA LYS A 180 -9.80 -2.11 21.27
C LYS A 180 -9.30 -0.67 21.38
N TYR A 181 -8.66 -0.15 20.33
CA TYR A 181 -7.97 1.14 20.33
C TYR A 181 -8.82 2.32 19.89
N LYS A 182 -9.99 2.06 19.27
CA LYS A 182 -10.84 3.09 18.60
C LYS A 182 -10.14 3.77 17.42
N CYS A 183 -9.13 3.12 16.85
CA CYS A 183 -8.41 3.57 15.67
C CYS A 183 -9.33 3.71 14.45
N VAL A 184 -8.96 4.63 13.56
CA VAL A 184 -9.58 4.86 12.26
C VAL A 184 -9.07 3.82 11.26
N ILE A 185 -9.92 3.31 10.37
CA ILE A 185 -9.53 2.43 9.26
C ILE A 185 -9.65 3.19 7.93
N ALA A 186 -8.55 3.30 7.20
CA ALA A 186 -8.53 3.77 5.82
C ALA A 186 -8.11 2.63 4.88
N GLY A 187 -8.61 2.65 3.64
CA GLY A 187 -8.36 1.57 2.68
C GLY A 187 -9.05 1.80 1.35
N PRO A 188 -8.98 0.83 0.42
CA PRO A 188 -9.48 0.99 -0.94
C PRO A 188 -10.99 1.23 -1.02
N GLY A 189 -11.40 2.38 -1.53
CA GLY A 189 -12.80 2.77 -1.67
C GLY A 189 -13.59 1.92 -2.67
N ALA A 190 -12.91 1.36 -3.68
CA ALA A 190 -13.49 0.37 -4.59
C ALA A 190 -13.82 -0.96 -3.88
N ASP A 191 -13.10 -1.29 -2.81
CA ASP A 191 -13.30 -2.49 -1.98
C ASP A 191 -13.96 -2.15 -0.63
N ARG A 192 -14.55 -0.95 -0.44
CA ARG A 192 -15.07 -0.48 0.87
C ARG A 192 -16.03 -1.49 1.55
N ASP A 193 -16.85 -2.19 0.77
CA ASP A 193 -17.87 -3.13 1.26
C ASP A 193 -17.24 -4.53 1.53
N ARG A 194 -15.95 -4.70 1.21
CA ARG A 194 -15.10 -5.87 1.48
C ARG A 194 -14.06 -5.61 2.59
N ILE A 195 -13.63 -4.36 2.82
CA ILE A 195 -12.71 -4.00 3.92
C ILE A 195 -13.44 -4.01 5.27
N PRO A 196 -13.09 -4.90 6.22
CA PRO A 196 -13.81 -5.01 7.49
C PRO A 196 -13.69 -3.73 8.34
N GLY A 197 -14.80 -2.99 8.44
CA GLY A 197 -14.94 -1.85 9.34
C GLY A 197 -14.26 -0.55 8.89
N ILE A 198 -14.07 -0.34 7.59
CA ILE A 198 -13.52 0.90 7.01
C ILE A 198 -14.28 2.17 7.47
N ASP A 199 -13.54 3.27 7.67
CA ASP A 199 -14.09 4.63 7.89
C ASP A 199 -13.82 5.55 6.69
N TYR A 200 -12.60 5.51 6.15
CA TYR A 200 -12.14 6.37 5.05
C TYR A 200 -11.86 5.54 3.79
N PRO A 201 -12.83 5.45 2.85
CA PRO A 201 -12.59 4.89 1.52
C PRO A 201 -11.72 5.85 0.69
N LEU A 202 -10.54 5.38 0.29
CA LEU A 202 -9.54 6.11 -0.51
C LEU A 202 -9.63 5.76 -2.00
N VAL A 203 -9.29 6.69 -2.88
CA VAL A 203 -9.25 6.51 -4.35
C VAL A 203 -7.91 6.98 -4.96
N GLU A 204 -7.81 7.00 -6.30
CA GLU A 204 -6.61 7.49 -7.00
C GLU A 204 -6.32 8.95 -6.65
N ASP A 205 -5.04 9.30 -6.51
CA ASP A 205 -4.54 10.66 -6.28
C ASP A 205 -4.99 11.29 -4.94
N ASP A 206 -5.69 10.55 -4.06
CA ASP A 206 -5.93 10.96 -2.68
C ASP A 206 -4.62 11.13 -1.90
N VAL A 207 -4.62 12.07 -0.95
CA VAL A 207 -3.55 12.25 0.04
C VAL A 207 -4.14 12.09 1.43
N PHE A 208 -3.89 10.93 2.03
CA PHE A 208 -4.26 10.66 3.43
C PHE A 208 -3.18 11.18 4.38
N MET A 209 -3.58 11.80 5.49
CA MET A 209 -2.63 12.32 6.50
C MET A 209 -2.44 11.30 7.62
N PHE A 210 -1.30 10.61 7.60
CA PHE A 210 -0.85 9.79 8.72
C PHE A 210 -0.08 10.66 9.71
N GLY A 211 -0.79 11.28 10.65
CA GLY A 211 -0.21 12.34 11.47
C GLY A 211 0.17 13.52 10.58
N ASP A 212 1.46 13.90 10.59
CA ASP A 212 2.00 14.93 9.72
C ASP A 212 2.54 14.38 8.38
N ILE A 213 2.57 13.05 8.21
CA ILE A 213 3.11 12.37 7.01
C ILE A 213 2.04 12.29 5.91
N LYS A 214 2.38 12.77 4.70
CA LYS A 214 1.52 12.64 3.52
C LYS A 214 1.59 11.22 2.98
N THR A 215 0.43 10.60 2.78
CA THR A 215 0.29 9.25 2.21
C THR A 215 -0.49 9.36 0.91
N HIS A 216 0.23 9.37 -0.20
CA HIS A 216 -0.34 9.38 -1.55
C HIS A 216 -0.89 7.99 -1.91
N VAL A 217 -2.06 7.96 -2.56
CA VAL A 217 -2.78 6.74 -2.89
C VAL A 217 -2.77 6.49 -4.40
N TYR A 218 -2.27 5.32 -4.80
CA TYR A 218 -2.37 4.83 -6.18
C TYR A 218 -3.28 3.61 -6.25
N ASN A 219 -4.36 3.63 -7.05
CA ASN A 219 -5.06 2.38 -7.35
C ASN A 219 -4.11 1.51 -8.18
N THR A 220 -3.95 0.28 -7.75
CA THR A 220 -3.01 -0.70 -8.29
C THR A 220 -3.71 -2.02 -8.62
N PRO A 221 -4.79 -1.99 -9.44
CA PRO A 221 -5.55 -3.18 -9.80
C PRO A 221 -4.66 -4.23 -10.49
N GLY A 222 -4.92 -5.48 -10.20
CA GLY A 222 -4.19 -6.61 -10.76
C GLY A 222 -4.28 -7.85 -9.87
N HIS A 223 -3.88 -7.70 -8.61
CA HIS A 223 -4.06 -8.74 -7.60
C HIS A 223 -5.55 -8.91 -7.26
N THR A 224 -6.15 -7.85 -6.73
CA THR A 224 -7.60 -7.62 -6.70
C THR A 224 -7.96 -6.44 -7.62
N HIS A 225 -9.24 -6.20 -7.86
CA HIS A 225 -9.72 -5.00 -8.58
C HIS A 225 -9.55 -3.72 -7.75
N GLY A 226 -9.72 -3.80 -6.43
CA GLY A 226 -9.74 -2.63 -5.55
C GLY A 226 -8.38 -2.23 -4.98
N HIS A 227 -7.33 -3.05 -5.16
CA HIS A 227 -6.03 -2.88 -4.51
C HIS A 227 -5.47 -1.45 -4.63
N ILE A 228 -5.01 -0.87 -3.53
CA ILE A 228 -4.27 0.41 -3.48
C ILE A 228 -2.83 0.21 -2.97
N THR A 229 -1.93 1.06 -3.45
CA THR A 229 -0.55 1.17 -3.00
C THR A 229 -0.37 2.52 -2.32
N LEU A 230 0.26 2.53 -1.15
CA LEU A 230 0.46 3.72 -0.33
C LEU A 230 1.91 4.20 -0.46
N TRP A 231 2.09 5.47 -0.81
CA TRP A 231 3.40 6.09 -1.01
C TRP A 231 3.59 7.29 -0.08
N MET A 232 4.64 7.27 0.73
CA MET A 232 5.00 8.34 1.67
C MET A 232 6.32 8.97 1.20
N PRO A 233 6.29 10.03 0.37
CA PRO A 233 7.47 10.53 -0.32
C PRO A 233 8.53 11.11 0.62
N GLU A 234 8.14 11.87 1.64
CA GLU A 234 9.07 12.42 2.63
C GLU A 234 9.80 11.31 3.41
N ALA A 235 9.13 10.17 3.61
CA ALA A 235 9.70 9.00 4.28
C ALA A 235 10.37 8.01 3.31
N LEU A 236 10.44 8.32 2.01
CA LEU A 236 10.85 7.42 0.92
C LEU A 236 10.29 5.98 1.08
N SER A 237 9.04 5.85 1.53
CA SER A 237 8.47 4.57 1.97
C SER A 237 7.24 4.17 1.15
N LEU A 238 7.33 2.99 0.52
CA LEU A 238 6.29 2.43 -0.36
C LEU A 238 5.71 1.16 0.26
N PHE A 239 4.39 1.12 0.44
CA PHE A 239 3.64 -0.04 0.92
C PHE A 239 2.73 -0.56 -0.22
N PRO A 240 3.22 -1.47 -1.07
CA PRO A 240 2.52 -1.92 -2.28
C PRO A 240 1.59 -3.12 -2.05
N GLY A 241 1.38 -3.55 -0.80
CA GLY A 241 0.64 -4.76 -0.47
C GLY A 241 1.16 -5.97 -1.24
N ASP A 242 0.29 -6.50 -2.10
CA ASP A 242 0.54 -7.62 -3.00
C ASP A 242 0.76 -7.22 -4.46
N THR A 243 0.73 -5.93 -4.80
CA THR A 243 1.03 -5.46 -6.18
C THR A 243 2.47 -5.77 -6.56
N LEU A 244 3.42 -5.36 -5.73
CA LEU A 244 4.86 -5.47 -5.96
C LEU A 244 5.52 -6.22 -4.80
N PHE A 245 6.31 -7.25 -5.12
CA PHE A 245 7.18 -7.93 -4.17
C PHE A 245 8.64 -7.71 -4.55
N ALA A 246 9.56 -7.90 -3.60
CA ALA A 246 10.96 -8.03 -3.96
C ALA A 246 11.16 -9.22 -4.93
N LEU A 247 11.70 -8.92 -6.12
CA LEU A 247 11.86 -9.82 -7.27
C LEU A 247 10.55 -10.43 -7.86
N GLY A 248 9.37 -9.91 -7.50
CA GLY A 248 8.08 -10.46 -7.93
C GLY A 248 6.96 -9.43 -8.07
N CYS A 249 5.77 -9.92 -8.39
CA CYS A 249 4.49 -9.20 -8.30
C CYS A 249 3.39 -10.17 -7.85
N GLY A 250 2.23 -9.63 -7.49
CA GLY A 250 1.06 -10.42 -7.07
C GLY A 250 0.61 -11.46 -8.09
N ARG A 251 -0.02 -12.52 -7.59
CA ARG A 251 -0.87 -13.38 -8.43
C ARG A 251 -2.10 -12.59 -8.87
N LEU A 252 -2.56 -12.84 -10.10
CA LEU A 252 -3.74 -12.21 -10.66
C LEU A 252 -4.98 -13.03 -10.27
N PHE A 253 -5.55 -12.74 -9.10
CA PHE A 253 -6.76 -13.44 -8.64
C PHE A 253 -8.02 -12.84 -9.25
N GLU A 254 -8.07 -11.51 -9.39
CA GLU A 254 -9.22 -10.84 -9.99
C GLU A 254 -8.90 -10.01 -11.25
N GLY A 255 -7.71 -9.41 -11.32
CA GLY A 255 -7.33 -8.50 -12.39
C GLY A 255 -6.64 -9.16 -13.59
N THR A 256 -6.31 -8.35 -14.60
CA THR A 256 -5.65 -8.81 -15.85
C THR A 256 -4.15 -8.49 -15.86
N PRO A 257 -3.35 -9.13 -16.75
CA PRO A 257 -1.93 -8.80 -16.91
C PRO A 257 -1.70 -7.33 -17.29
N GLU A 258 -2.57 -6.77 -18.12
CA GLU A 258 -2.50 -5.37 -18.57
C GLU A 258 -2.78 -4.41 -17.42
N GLN A 259 -3.74 -4.73 -16.53
CA GLN A 259 -4.01 -3.96 -15.32
C GLN A 259 -2.81 -3.96 -14.37
N MET A 260 -2.28 -5.15 -14.04
CA MET A 260 -1.13 -5.25 -13.14
C MET A 260 0.12 -4.56 -13.74
N TRP A 261 0.33 -4.68 -15.05
CA TRP A 261 1.43 -3.98 -15.71
C TRP A 261 1.28 -2.46 -15.63
N HIS A 262 0.10 -1.91 -15.92
CA HIS A 262 -0.19 -0.48 -15.74
C HIS A 262 0.02 -0.03 -14.29
N SER A 263 -0.40 -0.85 -13.31
CA SER A 263 -0.18 -0.61 -11.89
C SER A 263 1.30 -0.52 -11.53
N LEU A 264 2.12 -1.44 -12.05
CA LEU A 264 3.58 -1.41 -11.85
C LEU A 264 4.25 -0.24 -12.60
N GLN A 265 3.75 0.17 -13.76
CA GLN A 265 4.20 1.36 -14.48
C GLN A 265 3.98 2.67 -13.71
N LYS A 266 3.07 2.72 -12.72
CA LYS A 266 3.00 3.85 -11.77
C LYS A 266 4.22 3.85 -10.85
N LEU A 267 4.57 2.68 -10.30
CA LEU A 267 5.68 2.52 -9.36
C LEU A 267 7.06 2.73 -10.00
N LEU A 268 7.20 2.44 -11.31
CA LEU A 268 8.40 2.75 -12.11
C LEU A 268 8.77 4.25 -12.15
N LYS A 269 7.86 5.15 -11.74
CA LYS A 269 8.06 6.61 -11.73
C LYS A 269 8.57 7.16 -10.39
N LEU A 270 8.64 6.31 -9.36
CA LEU A 270 9.05 6.70 -8.00
C LEU A 270 10.59 6.72 -7.86
N PRO A 271 11.14 7.45 -6.86
CA PRO A 271 12.58 7.51 -6.63
C PRO A 271 13.21 6.13 -6.45
N ARG A 272 14.42 5.92 -7.00
CA ARG A 272 15.14 4.63 -6.92
C ARG A 272 15.56 4.30 -5.48
N GLU A 273 15.64 5.32 -4.64
CA GLU A 273 16.04 5.30 -3.24
C GLU A 273 14.91 4.82 -2.32
N ALA A 274 13.68 4.71 -2.85
CA ALA A 274 12.49 4.28 -2.10
C ALA A 274 12.64 2.88 -1.51
N LEU A 275 12.15 2.71 -0.28
CA LEU A 275 12.09 1.44 0.43
C LEU A 275 10.74 0.75 0.20
N VAL A 276 10.78 -0.52 -0.22
CA VAL A 276 9.61 -1.31 -0.59
C VAL A 276 9.24 -2.27 0.55
N TYR A 277 8.13 -1.95 1.22
CA TYR A 277 7.56 -2.67 2.36
C TYR A 277 6.42 -3.58 1.89
N CYS A 278 6.73 -4.54 1.02
CA CYS A 278 5.76 -5.51 0.51
C CYS A 278 5.34 -6.54 1.58
N ALA A 279 4.15 -7.13 1.40
CA ALA A 279 3.45 -7.83 2.48
C ALA A 279 3.91 -9.27 2.78
N HIS A 280 4.78 -9.89 1.97
CA HIS A 280 5.20 -11.29 2.15
C HIS A 280 6.70 -11.54 1.91
N GLU A 281 7.26 -12.51 2.63
CA GLU A 281 8.64 -13.02 2.52
C GLU A 281 8.84 -13.99 1.33
N TYR A 282 8.21 -13.72 0.18
CA TYR A 282 8.30 -14.56 -1.02
C TYR A 282 9.65 -14.46 -1.76
N THR A 283 10.53 -13.55 -1.35
CA THR A 283 11.69 -13.07 -2.11
C THR A 283 12.66 -14.16 -2.56
N GLN A 284 12.85 -15.23 -1.79
CA GLN A 284 13.69 -16.36 -2.21
C GLN A 284 13.06 -17.22 -3.31
N SER A 285 11.73 -17.42 -3.30
CA SER A 285 11.04 -18.09 -4.40
C SER A 285 11.07 -17.25 -5.67
N ASN A 286 10.89 -15.93 -5.49
CA ASN A 286 10.99 -14.93 -6.55
C ASN A 286 12.39 -14.91 -7.16
N ALA A 287 13.45 -14.97 -6.35
CA ALA A 287 14.84 -15.03 -6.83
C ALA A 287 15.16 -16.29 -7.64
N ARG A 288 14.61 -17.45 -7.27
CA ARG A 288 14.75 -18.69 -8.07
C ARG A 288 14.08 -18.57 -9.44
N PHE A 289 12.87 -18.02 -9.49
CA PHE A 289 12.17 -17.75 -10.74
C PHE A 289 12.90 -16.69 -11.60
N ALA A 290 13.33 -15.59 -10.98
CA ALA A 290 14.00 -14.50 -11.67
C ALA A 290 15.31 -14.96 -12.33
N VAL A 291 16.17 -15.72 -11.63
CA VAL A 291 17.40 -16.27 -12.21
C VAL A 291 17.13 -17.34 -13.29
N MET A 292 15.95 -17.96 -13.30
CA MET A 292 15.55 -18.85 -14.39
C MET A 292 15.26 -18.06 -15.68
N VAL A 293 14.54 -16.93 -15.61
CA VAL A 293 14.19 -16.11 -16.80
C VAL A 293 15.24 -15.08 -17.21
N ASP A 294 16.08 -14.60 -16.28
CA ASP A 294 17.17 -13.63 -16.48
C ASP A 294 18.52 -14.18 -15.93
N PRO A 295 19.02 -15.32 -16.44
CA PRO A 295 20.20 -16.00 -15.88
C PRO A 295 21.50 -15.20 -16.04
N ASP A 296 21.60 -14.38 -17.09
CA ASP A 296 22.82 -13.67 -17.47
C ASP A 296 23.05 -12.37 -16.68
N ASN A 297 22.03 -11.83 -16.00
CA ASN A 297 22.12 -10.62 -15.20
C ASN A 297 23.01 -10.78 -13.93
N PRO A 298 24.15 -10.07 -13.85
CA PRO A 298 25.08 -10.20 -12.74
C PRO A 298 24.58 -9.56 -11.43
N LYS A 299 23.74 -8.51 -11.51
CA LYS A 299 23.13 -7.88 -10.32
C LYS A 299 22.17 -8.86 -9.66
N LEU A 300 21.36 -9.54 -10.47
CA LEU A 300 20.37 -10.51 -9.99
C LEU A 300 21.02 -11.77 -9.39
N ARG A 301 22.08 -12.33 -10.01
CA ARG A 301 22.81 -13.47 -9.43
C ARG A 301 23.38 -13.14 -8.06
N ARG A 302 24.11 -12.02 -7.94
CA ARG A 302 24.63 -11.54 -6.65
C ARG A 302 23.50 -11.30 -5.63
N ARG A 303 22.41 -10.65 -6.04
CA ARG A 303 21.27 -10.38 -5.16
C ARG A 303 20.62 -11.68 -4.65
N LYS A 304 20.53 -12.72 -5.49
CA LYS A 304 20.06 -14.05 -5.09
C LYS A 304 20.99 -14.69 -4.04
N GLU A 305 22.30 -14.62 -4.21
CA GLU A 305 23.28 -15.16 -3.25
C GLU A 305 23.09 -14.50 -1.86
N GLU A 306 23.00 -13.16 -1.84
CA GLU A 306 22.73 -12.38 -0.63
C GLU A 306 21.36 -12.72 0.02
N ILE A 307 20.34 -13.01 -0.79
CA ILE A 307 19.01 -13.47 -0.33
C ILE A 307 19.08 -14.88 0.28
N ASP A 308 19.79 -15.81 -0.36
CA ASP A 308 19.94 -17.18 0.14
C ASP A 308 20.70 -17.20 1.47
N GLU A 309 21.75 -16.38 1.63
CA GLU A 309 22.45 -16.19 2.91
C GLU A 309 21.54 -15.65 4.02
N LEU A 310 20.71 -14.65 3.71
CA LEU A 310 19.74 -14.09 4.67
C LEU A 310 18.73 -15.15 5.10
N ARG A 311 18.10 -15.88 4.16
CA ARG A 311 17.10 -16.90 4.49
C ARG A 311 17.69 -18.11 5.19
N ALA A 312 18.92 -18.51 4.88
CA ALA A 312 19.64 -19.56 5.62
C ALA A 312 19.89 -19.16 7.09
N GLN A 313 20.01 -17.86 7.39
CA GLN A 313 20.09 -17.32 8.75
C GLN A 313 18.72 -17.06 9.39
N GLY A 314 17.61 -17.42 8.72
CA GLY A 314 16.23 -17.11 9.15
C GLY A 314 15.88 -15.60 9.07
N ARG A 315 16.74 -14.78 8.46
CA ARG A 315 16.61 -13.32 8.43
C ARG A 315 15.65 -12.86 7.33
N PRO A 316 14.98 -11.72 7.52
CA PRO A 316 14.13 -11.10 6.49
C PRO A 316 14.97 -10.63 5.29
N THR A 317 14.32 -10.48 4.14
CA THR A 317 14.91 -9.79 2.97
C THR A 317 14.25 -8.44 2.67
N VAL A 318 13.24 -8.03 3.45
CA VAL A 318 12.47 -6.79 3.25
C VAL A 318 12.55 -5.83 4.46
N PRO A 319 12.52 -4.49 4.24
CA PRO A 319 12.31 -3.81 2.96
C PRO A 319 13.48 -3.94 1.98
N SER A 320 13.16 -3.90 0.69
CA SER A 320 14.15 -3.77 -0.39
C SER A 320 14.23 -2.33 -0.90
N ILE A 321 15.20 -2.05 -1.77
CA ILE A 321 15.36 -0.75 -2.43
C ILE A 321 14.70 -0.83 -3.82
N LEU A 322 13.85 0.12 -4.17
CA LEU A 322 13.08 0.09 -5.42
C LEU A 322 13.98 0.10 -6.67
N GLY A 323 15.11 0.81 -6.62
CA GLY A 323 16.16 0.76 -7.65
C GLY A 323 16.81 -0.61 -7.83
N ASP A 324 16.90 -1.44 -6.78
CA ASP A 324 17.33 -2.83 -6.92
C ASP A 324 16.24 -3.65 -7.64
N GLU A 325 14.95 -3.36 -7.40
CA GLU A 325 13.86 -4.00 -8.15
C GLU A 325 13.87 -3.62 -9.63
N PHE A 326 14.06 -2.34 -9.97
CA PHE A 326 14.22 -1.90 -11.37
C PHE A 326 15.38 -2.63 -12.07
N ASP A 327 16.42 -3.00 -11.32
CA ASP A 327 17.62 -3.66 -11.84
C ASP A 327 17.53 -5.20 -11.85
N THR A 328 16.59 -5.83 -11.13
CA THR A 328 16.59 -7.30 -10.91
C THR A 328 15.23 -7.98 -10.87
N ASN A 329 14.11 -7.26 -10.71
CA ASN A 329 12.77 -7.84 -10.74
C ASN A 329 12.30 -7.97 -12.20
N PRO A 330 12.05 -9.20 -12.72
CA PRO A 330 11.69 -9.37 -14.12
C PRO A 330 10.34 -8.72 -14.47
N PHE A 331 9.42 -8.62 -13.50
CA PHE A 331 8.11 -7.96 -13.67
C PHE A 331 8.20 -6.44 -13.83
N LEU A 332 9.35 -5.84 -13.49
CA LEU A 332 9.67 -4.45 -13.74
C LEU A 332 10.59 -4.27 -14.96
N ARG A 333 10.84 -5.33 -15.75
CA ARG A 333 11.69 -5.35 -16.95
C ARG A 333 11.09 -6.12 -18.15
N PRO A 334 9.78 -6.03 -18.47
CA PRO A 334 9.21 -6.78 -19.60
C PRO A 334 9.77 -6.38 -20.98
N TRP A 335 10.36 -5.19 -21.11
CA TRP A 335 11.08 -4.74 -22.32
C TRP A 335 12.40 -5.47 -22.57
N ASP A 336 12.92 -6.23 -21.60
CA ASP A 336 14.28 -6.74 -21.64
C ASP A 336 14.48 -7.82 -22.74
N PRO A 337 15.47 -7.67 -23.64
CA PRO A 337 15.69 -8.63 -24.73
C PRO A 337 16.06 -10.04 -24.28
N ALA A 338 16.74 -10.22 -23.14
CA ALA A 338 17.11 -11.53 -22.62
C ALA A 338 15.88 -12.25 -22.03
N ILE A 339 15.08 -11.54 -21.23
CA ILE A 339 13.82 -12.05 -20.66
C ILE A 339 12.83 -12.40 -21.79
N ARG A 340 12.64 -11.50 -22.77
CA ARG A 340 11.78 -11.76 -23.94
C ARG A 340 12.23 -12.97 -24.73
N LYS A 341 13.54 -13.09 -25.01
CA LYS A 341 14.14 -14.25 -25.69
C LYS A 341 13.93 -15.55 -24.92
N HIS A 342 14.10 -15.54 -23.59
CA HIS A 342 13.86 -16.72 -22.75
C HIS A 342 12.40 -17.20 -22.87
N LEU A 343 11.45 -16.26 -22.82
CA LEU A 343 10.01 -16.55 -22.87
C LEU A 343 9.46 -16.83 -24.28
N GLY A 344 10.30 -16.74 -25.32
CA GLY A 344 9.87 -16.85 -26.72
C GLY A 344 9.00 -15.69 -27.21
N VAL A 345 9.02 -14.54 -26.53
CA VAL A 345 8.23 -13.36 -26.87
C VAL A 345 8.97 -12.53 -27.93
N PRO A 346 8.31 -12.11 -29.04
CA PRO A 346 8.94 -11.28 -30.06
C PRO A 346 9.52 -9.96 -29.51
N PRO A 347 10.66 -9.47 -30.02
CA PRO A 347 11.25 -8.20 -29.57
C PRO A 347 10.35 -6.97 -29.79
N ASP A 348 9.45 -7.04 -30.77
CA ASP A 348 8.51 -6.00 -31.19
C ASP A 348 7.11 -6.12 -30.56
N ALA A 349 6.85 -7.17 -29.77
CA ALA A 349 5.59 -7.31 -29.06
C ALA A 349 5.42 -6.22 -27.96
N PRO A 350 4.21 -5.79 -27.62
CA PRO A 350 3.97 -4.89 -26.48
C PRO A 350 4.48 -5.48 -25.15
N ASP A 351 4.88 -4.63 -24.20
CA ASP A 351 5.40 -5.06 -22.89
C ASP A 351 4.38 -5.86 -22.08
N GLU A 352 3.09 -5.57 -22.28
CA GLU A 352 1.95 -6.31 -21.73
C GLU A 352 2.03 -7.81 -22.06
N VAL A 353 2.50 -8.16 -23.26
CA VAL A 353 2.64 -9.56 -23.72
C VAL A 353 3.80 -10.26 -23.03
N ALA A 354 4.93 -9.57 -22.85
CA ALA A 354 6.07 -10.08 -22.10
C ALA A 354 5.74 -10.22 -20.61
N PHE A 355 5.01 -9.26 -20.04
CA PHE A 355 4.50 -9.31 -18.67
C PHE A 355 3.53 -10.48 -18.46
N ALA A 356 2.56 -10.68 -19.36
CA ALA A 356 1.63 -11.81 -19.32
C ALA A 356 2.36 -13.17 -19.43
N ALA A 357 3.40 -13.26 -20.26
CA ALA A 357 4.26 -14.44 -20.37
C ALA A 357 5.04 -14.70 -19.07
N LEU A 358 5.67 -13.68 -18.48
CA LEU A 358 6.34 -13.76 -17.17
C LEU A 358 5.40 -14.25 -16.07
N ARG A 359 4.20 -13.68 -15.98
CA ARG A 359 3.21 -14.01 -14.96
C ARG A 359 2.79 -15.47 -15.08
N ARG A 360 2.41 -15.90 -16.29
CA ARG A 360 2.07 -17.31 -16.59
C ARG A 360 3.24 -18.25 -16.30
N ALA A 361 4.48 -17.88 -16.62
CA ALA A 361 5.65 -18.69 -16.32
C ALA A 361 5.84 -18.87 -14.80
N LYS A 362 5.73 -17.80 -14.00
CA LYS A 362 5.86 -17.89 -12.54
C LYS A 362 4.71 -18.62 -11.87
N ASP A 363 3.52 -18.63 -12.47
CA ASP A 363 2.37 -19.36 -11.94
C ASP A 363 2.43 -20.87 -12.20
N ASN A 364 3.37 -21.33 -13.02
CA ASN A 364 3.64 -22.74 -13.33
C ASN A 364 5.07 -23.18 -12.92
N PHE A 365 5.71 -22.46 -11.98
CA PHE A 365 7.06 -22.70 -11.45
C PHE A 365 7.02 -23.03 -9.95
#